data_AF-A0A2A2SI28-F1
#
_entry.id   AF-A0A2A2SI28-F1
#
_cell.length_a   1.000
_cell.length_b   1.000
_cell.length_c   1.000
_cell.angle_alpha   90.00
_cell.angle_beta   90.00
_cell.angle_gamma   90.00
#
_symmetry.space_group_name_H-M   'P 1'
#
loop_
_entity.id
_entity.type
_entity.pdbx_description
1 polymer ?
#
loop_
_entity_poly.entity_id
_entity_poly.type
_entity_poly.pdbx_seq_one_letter_code
_entity_poly.pdbx_strand_id
1 'polypeptide(L)' 'MLLTSTLTCPKCGHQSTDTMPTDACQFFYDCKGCAAVLRPNAGDCCVYCSFGDVPCPPIQEARASGSTASCCA' A
#
# COMPACT_ATOMS: atom_id res chain seq x y z
N MET A 1 -4.31 -14.07 -2.89
CA MET A 1 -4.29 -12.72 -2.30
C MET A 1 -3.04 -12.64 -1.43
N LEU A 2 -2.11 -11.77 -1.78
CA LEU A 2 -0.90 -11.53 -1.01
C LEU A 2 -1.19 -10.39 -0.04
N LEU A 3 -1.20 -10.68 1.27
CA LEU A 3 -1.46 -9.66 2.30
C LEU A 3 -0.17 -9.08 2.86
N THR A 4 0.98 -9.68 2.59
CA THR A 4 2.27 -9.17 3.07
C THR A 4 2.87 -8.27 2.00
N SER A 5 3.20 -7.04 2.34
CA SER A 5 3.84 -6.05 1.47
C SER A 5 4.94 -5.33 2.23
N THR A 6 6.11 -5.22 1.61
CA THR A 6 7.27 -4.49 2.11
C THR A 6 7.18 -3.04 1.68
N LEU A 7 6.83 -2.18 2.63
CA LEU A 7 6.80 -0.74 2.44
C LEU A 7 8.21 -0.16 2.54
N THR A 8 8.63 0.53 1.48
CA THR A 8 9.91 1.24 1.46
C THR A 8 9.68 2.74 1.66
N CYS A 9 10.20 3.27 2.77
CA CYS A 9 10.07 4.69 3.07
C CYS A 9 10.92 5.54 2.11
N PRO A 10 10.34 6.45 1.30
CA PRO A 10 11.10 7.31 0.40
C PRO A 10 11.90 8.40 1.11
N LYS A 11 11.66 8.63 2.41
CA LYS A 11 12.35 9.66 3.21
C LYS A 11 13.66 9.18 3.80
N CYS A 12 13.74 7.91 4.23
CA CYS A 12 14.90 7.36 4.92
C CYS A 12 15.41 6.04 4.34
N GLY A 13 14.71 5.45 3.37
CA GLY A 13 15.05 4.14 2.78
C GLY A 13 14.72 2.94 3.68
N HIS A 14 14.10 3.14 4.85
CA HIS A 14 13.70 2.05 5.73
C HIS A 14 12.65 1.17 5.05
N GLN A 15 12.84 -0.15 5.14
CA GLN A 15 11.90 -1.14 4.63
C GLN A 15 11.24 -1.82 5.82
N SER A 16 9.91 -1.86 5.80
CA SER A 16 9.12 -2.57 6.80
C SER A 16 8.15 -3.49 6.09
N THR A 17 8.25 -4.78 6.39
CA THR A 17 7.30 -5.77 5.92
C THR A 17 6.09 -5.74 6.85
N ASP A 18 4.95 -5.32 6.32
CA ASP A 18 3.70 -5.20 7.07
C ASP A 18 2.61 -6.02 6.36
N THR A 19 1.64 -6.48 7.16
CA THR A 19 0.46 -7.16 6.63
C THR A 19 -0.61 -6.13 6.32
N MET A 20 -0.95 -6.00 5.05
CA MET A 20 -2.02 -5.16 4.53
C MET A 20 -3.35 -5.56 5.20
N PRO A 21 -4.06 -4.59 5.80
CA PRO A 21 -5.42 -4.81 6.25
C PRO A 21 -6.32 -5.16 5.07
N THR A 22 -7.20 -6.15 5.27
CA THR A 22 -8.22 -6.54 4.28
C THR A 22 -9.54 -5.78 4.47
N ASP A 23 -9.69 -5.12 5.61
CA ASP A 23 -10.90 -4.44 6.06
C ASP A 23 -10.86 -2.93 5.87
N ALA A 24 -9.68 -2.35 5.57
CA ALA A 24 -9.52 -0.90 5.40
C ALA A 24 -8.40 -0.52 4.42
N CYS A 25 -8.54 0.66 3.80
CA CYS A 25 -7.48 1.25 2.97
C CYS A 25 -6.43 1.99 3.83
N GLN A 26 -5.17 1.56 3.74
CA GLN A 26 -4.06 2.23 4.45
C GLN A 26 -3.60 3.50 3.71
N PHE A 27 -4.24 4.64 3.99
CA PHE A 27 -3.87 5.92 3.38
C PHE A 27 -2.68 6.60 4.05
N PHE A 28 -2.50 6.38 5.36
CA PHE A 28 -1.38 6.93 6.11
C PHE A 28 -0.51 5.79 6.62
N TYR A 29 0.80 5.90 6.44
CA TYR A 29 1.74 4.94 7.01
C TYR A 29 2.76 5.65 7.87
N ASP A 30 2.84 5.23 9.13
CA ASP A 30 3.84 5.75 10.04
C ASP A 30 5.13 4.95 9.90
N CYS A 31 6.16 5.60 9.36
CA CYS A 31 7.42 4.93 9.12
C CYS A 31 8.10 4.55 10.43
N LYS A 32 8.33 3.26 10.68
CA LYS A 32 9.03 2.76 11.89
C LYS A 32 10.49 3.21 12.00
N GLY A 33 11.11 3.64 10.90
CA GLY A 33 12.51 4.10 10.88
C GLY A 33 12.69 5.58 11.21
N CYS A 34 11.81 6.45 10.71
CA CYS A 34 11.95 7.91 10.86
C CYS A 34 10.72 8.62 11.44
N ALA A 35 9.68 7.87 11.84
CA ALA A 35 8.40 8.39 12.33
C ALA A 35 7.74 9.41 11.39
N ALA A 36 8.05 9.36 10.10
CA ALA A 36 7.42 10.19 9.10
C ALA A 36 6.11 9.54 8.65
N VAL A 37 5.03 10.33 8.66
CA VAL A 37 3.75 9.93 8.09
C VAL A 37 3.81 10.01 6.58
N LEU A 38 3.86 8.86 5.92
CA LEU A 38 3.79 8.72 4.48
C LEU A 38 2.33 8.77 4.01
N ARG A 39 2.12 9.35 2.85
CA ARG A 39 0.83 9.43 2.14
C ARG A 39 1.03 8.92 0.72
N PRO A 40 0.03 8.25 0.11
CA PRO A 40 0.14 7.80 -1.27
C PRO A 40 0.44 8.96 -2.21
N ASN A 41 1.10 8.62 -3.32
CA ASN A 41 1.33 9.54 -4.41
C ASN A 41 0.02 9.86 -5.12
N ALA A 42 -0.02 11.00 -5.80
CA ALA A 42 -1.17 11.39 -6.59
C ALA A 42 -1.42 10.35 -7.70
N GLY A 43 -2.62 9.75 -7.72
CA GLY A 43 -3.00 8.68 -8.64
C GLY A 43 -2.97 7.27 -8.04
N ASP A 44 -2.36 7.11 -6.86
CA ASP A 44 -2.38 5.85 -6.11
C ASP A 44 -3.42 5.89 -4.99
N CYS A 45 -3.98 4.72 -4.67
CA CYS A 45 -5.07 4.61 -3.71
C CYS A 45 -4.63 4.46 -2.25
N CYS A 46 -3.43 3.95 -1.99
CA CYS A 46 -2.92 3.69 -0.64
C CYS A 46 -1.39 3.63 -0.64
N VAL A 47 -0.80 3.70 0.54
CA VAL A 47 0.66 3.68 0.72
C VAL A 47 1.34 2.44 0.14
N TYR A 48 0.64 1.30 0.11
CA TYR A 48 1.15 0.06 -0.49
C TYR A 48 1.22 0.12 -2.02
N CYS A 49 0.33 0.85 -2.68
CA CYS A 49 0.41 1.03 -4.13
C CYS A 49 1.54 1.99 -4.52
N SER A 50 1.83 2.97 -3.68
CA SER A 50 2.90 3.94 -3.94
C SER A 50 4.29 3.49 -3.53
N PHE A 51 4.40 2.80 -2.40
CA PHE A 51 5.68 2.49 -1.75
C PHE A 51 5.85 1.01 -1.40
N GLY A 52 4.83 0.19 -1.63
CA GLY A 52 4.88 -1.25 -1.42
C GLY A 52 5.37 -1.97 -2.67
N ASP A 53 5.96 -3.14 -2.47
CA ASP A 53 6.30 -4.10 -3.52
C ASP A 53 5.05 -4.82 -4.06
N VAL A 54 4.10 -5.12 -3.17
CA VAL A 54 2.82 -5.74 -3.51
C VAL A 54 1.69 -4.70 -3.41
N PRO A 55 0.88 -4.51 -4.47
CA PRO A 55 -0.22 -3.54 -4.47
C PRO A 55 -1.36 -3.98 -3.56
N CYS A 56 -2.27 -3.06 -3.23
CA CYS A 56 -3.38 -3.35 -2.31
C CYS A 56 -4.29 -4.49 -2.78
N PRO A 57 -4.97 -5.19 -1.85
CA PRO A 57 -5.78 -6.35 -2.20
C PRO A 57 -6.86 -6.09 -3.27
N PRO A 58 -7.59 -4.95 -3.27
CA PRO A 58 -8.53 -4.62 -4.34
C PRO A 58 -7.90 -4.55 -5.74
N ILE A 59 -6.65 -4.06 -5.87
CA ILE A 59 -5.94 -4.04 -7.15
C ILE A 59 -5.49 -5.45 -7.55
N GLN A 60 -5.07 -6.28 -6.59
CA GLN A 60 -4.73 -7.68 -6.88
C GLN A 60 -5.95 -8.45 -7.40
N GLU A 61 -7.11 -8.27 -6.78
CA GLU A 61 -8.37 -8.88 -7.21
C GLU A 61 -8.83 -8.35 -8.56
N ALA A 62 -8.74 -7.03 -8.78
CA ALA A 62 -9.09 -6.43 -10.06
C ALA A 62 -8.21 -6.95 -11.21
N ARG A 63 -6.89 -7.11 -10.97
CA ARG A 63 -5.96 -7.73 -11.93
C ARG A 63 -6.30 -9.19 -12.20
N ALA A 64 -6.72 -9.94 -11.19
CA ALA A 64 -7.14 -11.33 -11.36
C ALA A 64 -8.49 -11.45 -12.11
N SER A 65 -9.38 -10.48 -11.94
CA SER A 65 -10.77 -10.50 -12.44
C SER A 65 -10.97 -9.74 -13.76
N GLY A 66 -9.94 -9.06 -14.28
CA GLY A 66 -10.04 -8.24 -15.49
C GLY A 66 -10.94 -7.00 -15.35
N SER A 67 -11.20 -6.55 -14.12
CA SER A 67 -12.12 -5.43 -13.83
C SER A 67 -11.36 -4.12 -13.55
N THR A 68 -12.00 -2.97 -13.80
CA THR A 68 -11.49 -1.66 -13.43
C THR A 68 -11.45 -1.54 -11.90
N ALA A 69 -10.23 -1.47 -11.33
CA ALA A 69 -10.02 -1.38 -9.89
C ALA A 69 -10.57 -0.06 -9.34
N SER A 70 -11.77 -0.06 -8.74
CA SER A 70 -12.22 1.04 -7.90
C SER A 70 -11.58 0.88 -6.53
N CYS A 71 -10.48 1.59 -6.32
CA CYS A 71 -9.71 1.47 -5.10
C CYS A 71 -10.32 2.39 -4.03
N CYS A 72 -10.98 1.79 -3.03
CA CYS A 72 -11.68 2.46 -1.92
C CYS A 72 -12.99 3.15 -2.37
N ALA A 73 -14.03 2.34 -2.66
CA ALA A 73 -15.43 2.77 -2.73
C ALA A 73 -16.15 2.42 -1.42
#